data_AF-A0A7W8JNA1-F1
#
_entry.id   AF-A0A7W8JNA1-F1
#
_cell.length_a   1.000
_cell.length_b   1.000
_cell.length_c   1.000
_cell.angle_alpha   90.00
_cell.angle_beta   90.00
_cell.angle_gamma   90.00
#
_symmetry.space_group_name_H-M   'P 1'
#
loop_
_entity.id
_entity.type
_entity.pdbx_description
1 polymer ?
#
loop_
_entity_poly.entity_id
_entity_poly.type
_entity_poly.pdbx_seq_one_letter_code
_entity_poly.pdbx_strand_id
1 'polypeptide(L)'
;MATTHFITRMFALFCAALLTMMPTPAVRAEVAHDVPELRVGVLEFGSVGWEIDTVQRLGFASKHGIRLAVVPLASENALKVALLGGSVDLVVSDWFWVATLRSRGQDYQFVPFSRTVGEVVANPKAGIHSLADLNGKRFGVAGGPVDKSWLIARAYARKTYGIDLQSAVKPQFAAAPLLNHQMLDGELPAAINFWQYSASLVAQGMQPVITVEQMLKGLGVKTDPPLLGWVFSQRWAETHGDALRAFIAATYDAKQELARSDAAWQPLRSKVKPENDAVFAAIRQGYRDGIVNRFGAPEIQAAGQLFHLVAEESHGELTGGTSELPADVFWSGFRRP
;
A
#
# COMPACT_ATOMS: atom_id res chain seq x y z
N MET A 1 35.39 96.89 -45.51
CA MET A 1 36.77 96.60 -45.94
C MET A 1 37.08 95.15 -45.62
N ALA A 2 37.76 94.47 -46.54
CA ALA A 2 38.27 93.09 -46.55
C ALA A 2 37.22 91.96 -46.66
N THR A 3 36.96 91.35 -47.83
CA THR A 3 37.71 90.38 -48.67
C THR A 3 37.80 88.93 -48.15
N THR A 4 37.04 88.10 -48.86
CA THR A 4 37.12 86.68 -49.24
C THR A 4 38.52 86.05 -49.34
N HIS A 5 38.71 84.78 -48.91
CA HIS A 5 38.94 83.60 -49.79
C HIS A 5 39.59 82.35 -49.11
N PHE A 6 39.03 81.17 -49.47
CA PHE A 6 39.66 79.86 -49.80
C PHE A 6 40.22 78.95 -48.66
N ILE A 7 39.66 77.73 -48.43
CA ILE A 7 39.94 76.42 -49.11
C ILE A 7 41.28 75.82 -48.61
N THR A 8 41.50 74.58 -48.18
CA THR A 8 40.76 73.29 -48.16
C THR A 8 41.66 72.21 -47.51
N ARG A 9 41.05 71.10 -47.04
CA ARG A 9 41.56 69.70 -46.98
C ARG A 9 42.42 69.17 -45.79
N MET A 10 41.80 68.20 -45.08
CA MET A 10 42.12 66.75 -45.15
C MET A 10 42.81 66.08 -43.94
N PHE A 11 42.09 65.07 -43.42
CA PHE A 11 42.55 63.79 -42.81
C PHE A 11 43.41 63.83 -41.53
N ALA A 12 42.90 63.27 -40.43
CA ALA A 12 43.12 61.84 -40.10
C ALA A 12 42.47 61.49 -38.75
N LEU A 13 41.81 60.34 -38.72
CA LEU A 13 41.28 59.67 -37.54
C LEU A 13 42.39 59.31 -36.55
N PHE A 14 42.11 59.36 -35.24
CA PHE A 14 42.47 58.24 -34.37
C PHE A 14 41.56 58.14 -33.14
N CYS A 15 40.99 56.94 -33.01
CA CYS A 15 40.08 56.48 -31.97
C CYS A 15 40.80 56.28 -30.63
N ALA A 16 40.13 56.61 -29.52
CA ALA A 16 40.29 55.90 -28.26
C ALA A 16 39.06 56.14 -27.36
N ALA A 17 38.05 55.28 -27.51
CA ALA A 17 36.93 55.19 -26.58
C ALA A 17 37.38 54.38 -25.35
N LEU A 18 37.44 55.02 -24.18
CA LEU A 18 37.53 54.32 -22.89
C LEU A 18 36.14 53.76 -22.54
N LEU A 19 35.96 52.46 -22.76
CA LEU A 19 34.79 51.72 -22.33
C LEU A 19 35.00 51.28 -20.87
N THR A 20 34.27 51.89 -19.94
CA THR A 20 34.24 51.49 -18.52
C THR A 20 33.56 50.12 -18.38
N MET A 21 34.32 49.07 -18.06
CA MET A 21 33.79 47.75 -17.67
C MET A 21 33.09 47.88 -16.30
N MET A 22 31.76 47.94 -16.30
CA MET A 22 30.97 47.65 -15.11
C MET A 22 30.88 46.13 -14.92
N PRO A 23 31.06 45.59 -13.70
CA PRO A 23 30.87 44.17 -13.43
C PRO A 23 29.39 43.84 -13.61
N THR A 24 29.08 43.00 -14.58
CA THR A 24 27.76 42.40 -14.75
C THR A 24 27.46 41.52 -13.54
N PRO A 25 26.32 41.71 -12.84
CA PRO A 25 25.91 40.78 -11.81
C PRO A 25 25.68 39.44 -12.49
N ALA A 26 26.45 38.42 -12.09
CA ALA A 26 26.22 37.06 -12.51
C ALA A 26 24.82 36.64 -12.02
N VAL A 27 23.85 36.65 -12.92
CA VAL A 27 22.56 36.01 -12.71
C VAL A 27 22.87 34.52 -12.58
N ARG A 28 22.94 34.04 -11.35
CA ARG A 28 22.97 32.61 -11.05
C ARG A 28 21.62 32.08 -11.51
N ALA A 29 21.58 31.49 -12.70
CA ALA A 29 20.46 30.66 -13.12
C ALA A 29 20.33 29.56 -12.06
N GLU A 30 19.33 29.66 -11.19
CA GLU A 30 18.85 28.49 -10.46
C GLU A 30 18.46 27.48 -11.53
N VAL A 31 19.24 26.41 -11.63
CA VAL A 31 18.78 25.20 -12.30
C VAL A 31 17.56 24.78 -11.49
N ALA A 32 16.36 25.11 -11.98
CA ALA A 32 15.13 24.56 -11.47
C ALA A 32 15.24 23.05 -11.67
N HIS A 33 15.66 22.33 -10.64
CA HIS A 33 15.55 20.89 -10.60
C HIS A 33 14.05 20.61 -10.72
N ASP A 34 13.62 20.04 -11.84
CA ASP A 34 12.24 19.60 -11.98
C ASP A 34 12.00 18.56 -10.88
N VAL A 35 11.17 18.92 -9.91
CA VAL A 35 10.85 18.08 -8.76
C VAL A 35 10.08 16.87 -9.33
N PRO A 36 10.63 15.65 -9.24
CA PRO A 36 10.01 14.49 -9.88
C PRO A 36 8.60 14.26 -9.33
N GLU A 37 7.66 14.01 -10.24
CA GLU A 37 6.27 13.73 -9.92
C GLU A 37 5.99 12.22 -10.04
N LEU A 38 5.33 11.66 -9.03
CA LEU A 38 4.86 10.27 -9.05
C LEU A 38 3.34 10.24 -9.09
N ARG A 39 2.78 9.49 -10.04
CA ARG A 39 1.33 9.25 -10.16
C ARG A 39 0.96 8.05 -9.30
N VAL A 40 0.21 8.29 -8.23
CA VAL A 40 -0.14 7.27 -7.25
C VAL A 40 -1.62 6.94 -7.37
N GLY A 41 -1.94 5.74 -7.82
CA GLY A 41 -3.31 5.23 -7.84
C GLY A 41 -3.75 4.87 -6.42
N VAL A 42 -4.86 5.44 -5.98
CA VAL A 42 -5.37 5.27 -4.61
C VAL A 42 -6.85 4.91 -4.68
N LEU A 43 -7.26 3.87 -3.94
CA LEU A 43 -8.68 3.58 -3.77
C LEU A 43 -9.37 4.75 -3.08
N GLU A 44 -10.60 5.06 -3.49
CA GLU A 44 -11.41 6.10 -2.83
C GLU A 44 -11.75 5.77 -1.36
N PHE A 45 -11.47 4.54 -0.93
CA PHE A 45 -11.64 4.01 0.42
C PHE A 45 -10.40 3.24 0.89
N GLY A 46 -10.32 3.00 2.20
CA GLY A 46 -9.25 2.20 2.80
C GLY A 46 -8.02 3.00 3.23
N SER A 47 -7.05 2.29 3.82
CA SER A 47 -5.95 2.89 4.59
C SER A 47 -4.90 3.62 3.76
N VAL A 48 -4.78 3.31 2.47
CA VAL A 48 -3.87 4.00 1.56
C VAL A 48 -4.24 5.48 1.45
N GLY A 49 -5.53 5.78 1.35
CA GLY A 49 -6.02 7.15 1.30
C GLY A 49 -5.72 7.93 2.59
N TRP A 50 -5.68 7.27 3.75
CA TRP A 50 -5.36 7.92 5.02
C TRP A 50 -3.88 8.29 5.13
N GLU A 51 -3.01 7.40 4.65
CA GLU A 51 -1.57 7.64 4.59
C GLU A 51 -1.22 8.74 3.59
N ILE A 52 -1.77 8.68 2.38
CA ILE A 52 -1.53 9.67 1.34
C ILE A 52 -2.07 11.05 1.73
N ASP A 53 -3.24 11.12 2.38
CA ASP A 53 -3.75 12.37 2.98
C ASP A 53 -2.74 12.96 3.97
N THR A 54 -2.19 12.11 4.84
CA THR A 54 -1.21 12.54 5.85
C THR A 54 0.08 13.01 5.19
N VAL A 55 0.57 12.32 4.16
CA VAL A 55 1.74 12.74 3.36
C VAL A 55 1.51 14.12 2.75
N GLN A 56 0.34 14.37 2.14
CA GLN A 56 0.03 15.64 1.50
C GLN A 56 -0.15 16.77 2.52
N ARG A 57 -0.98 16.55 3.55
CA ARG A 57 -1.31 17.56 4.57
C ARG A 57 -0.11 18.01 5.39
N LEU A 58 0.85 17.12 5.61
CA LEU A 58 2.07 17.42 6.38
C LEU A 58 3.28 17.74 5.49
N GLY A 59 3.10 17.81 4.17
CA GLY A 59 4.16 18.19 3.22
C GLY A 59 5.33 17.21 3.16
N PHE A 60 5.12 15.94 3.52
CA PHE A 60 6.21 14.95 3.54
C PHE A 60 6.74 14.63 2.14
N ALA A 61 5.89 14.66 1.10
CA ALA A 61 6.34 14.53 -0.29
C ALA A 61 7.35 15.63 -0.65
N SER A 62 7.01 16.89 -0.39
CA SER A 62 7.88 18.03 -0.66
C SER A 62 9.16 18.01 0.18
N LYS A 63 9.08 17.57 1.44
CA LYS A 63 10.25 17.36 2.31
C LYS A 63 11.28 16.40 1.70
N HIS A 64 10.81 15.37 0.98
CA HIS A 64 11.67 14.40 0.29
C HIS A 64 11.94 14.77 -1.18
N GLY A 65 11.60 15.98 -1.61
CA GLY A 65 11.92 16.47 -2.95
C GLY A 65 11.12 15.80 -4.07
N ILE A 66 9.87 15.41 -3.81
CA ILE A 66 8.97 14.83 -4.80
C ILE A 66 7.60 15.52 -4.81
N ARG A 67 6.86 15.39 -5.92
CA ARG A 67 5.43 15.72 -6.03
C ARG A 67 4.60 14.44 -6.17
N LEU A 68 3.37 14.45 -5.65
CA LEU A 68 2.42 13.35 -5.81
C LEU A 68 1.22 13.79 -6.63
N ALA A 69 0.99 13.12 -7.76
CA ALA A 69 -0.25 13.18 -8.51
C ALA A 69 -1.15 12.01 -8.06
N VAL A 70 -2.06 12.27 -7.12
CA VAL A 70 -2.96 11.23 -6.59
C VAL A 70 -4.12 11.00 -7.55
N VAL A 71 -4.28 9.76 -8.01
CA VAL A 71 -5.33 9.35 -8.94
C VAL A 71 -6.35 8.48 -8.20
N PRO A 72 -7.55 9.01 -7.87
CA PRO A 72 -8.57 8.24 -7.18
C PRO A 72 -9.19 7.19 -8.11
N LEU A 73 -9.37 5.96 -7.59
CA LEU A 73 -9.89 4.82 -8.35
C LEU A 73 -10.95 4.07 -7.53
N ALA A 74 -12.03 3.66 -8.19
CA ALA A 74 -13.22 3.12 -7.52
C ALA A 74 -13.11 1.63 -7.15
N SER A 75 -12.09 0.89 -7.63
CA SER A 75 -11.95 -0.55 -7.38
C SER A 75 -10.52 -1.05 -7.51
N GLU A 76 -10.22 -2.21 -6.92
CA GLU A 76 -8.92 -2.88 -7.08
C GLU A 76 -8.63 -3.25 -8.54
N ASN A 77 -9.64 -3.62 -9.32
CA ASN A 77 -9.46 -3.88 -10.74
C ASN A 77 -9.08 -2.60 -11.49
N ALA A 78 -9.66 -1.45 -11.12
CA ALA A 78 -9.29 -0.16 -11.69
C ALA A 78 -7.83 0.22 -11.34
N LEU A 79 -7.34 -0.06 -10.13
CA LEU A 79 -5.92 0.08 -9.77
C LEU A 79 -5.02 -0.77 -10.68
N LYS A 80 -5.35 -2.05 -10.84
CA LYS A 80 -4.56 -2.97 -11.66
C LYS A 80 -4.53 -2.53 -13.13
N VAL A 81 -5.68 -2.16 -13.69
CA VAL A 81 -5.77 -1.63 -15.07
C VAL A 81 -4.97 -0.33 -15.21
N ALA A 82 -5.09 0.59 -14.26
CA ALA A 82 -4.40 1.86 -14.28
C ALA A 82 -2.87 1.70 -14.26
N LEU A 83 -2.37 0.79 -13.42
CA LEU A 83 -0.94 0.47 -13.32
C LEU A 83 -0.44 -0.24 -14.59
N LEU A 84 -1.12 -1.31 -15.02
CA LEU A 84 -0.73 -2.09 -16.20
C LEU A 84 -0.78 -1.25 -17.48
N GLY A 85 -1.71 -0.29 -17.57
CA GLY A 85 -1.82 0.66 -18.67
C GLY A 85 -0.89 1.87 -18.58
N GLY A 86 -0.09 1.99 -17.52
CA GLY A 86 0.88 3.09 -17.33
C GLY A 86 0.25 4.46 -17.04
N SER A 87 -1.03 4.52 -16.66
CA SER A 87 -1.71 5.76 -16.25
C SER A 87 -1.35 6.23 -14.84
N VAL A 88 -0.86 5.30 -14.01
CA VAL A 88 -0.24 5.55 -12.70
C VAL A 88 1.07 4.79 -12.60
N ASP A 89 1.96 5.25 -11.73
CA ASP A 89 3.29 4.67 -11.52
C ASP A 89 3.29 3.66 -10.36
N LEU A 90 2.46 3.91 -9.33
CA LEU A 90 2.35 3.05 -8.15
C LEU A 90 0.89 2.84 -7.74
N VAL A 91 0.61 1.65 -7.24
CA VAL A 91 -0.65 1.31 -6.55
C VAL A 91 -0.35 0.42 -5.35
N VAL A 92 -1.25 0.33 -4.38
CA VAL A 92 -1.17 -0.73 -3.37
C VAL A 92 -1.90 -1.97 -3.85
N SER A 93 -1.25 -3.12 -3.78
CA SER A 93 -1.81 -4.43 -4.09
C SER A 93 -1.06 -5.51 -3.30
N ASP A 94 -1.38 -6.77 -3.53
CA ASP A 94 -0.71 -7.91 -2.90
C ASP A 94 0.43 -8.49 -3.75
N TRP A 95 1.43 -9.08 -3.10
CA TRP A 95 2.58 -9.68 -3.77
C TRP A 95 2.25 -11.02 -4.49
N PHE A 96 1.08 -11.64 -4.27
CA PHE A 96 0.66 -12.81 -5.05
C PHE A 96 0.25 -12.41 -6.47
N TRP A 97 -0.39 -11.26 -6.62
CA TRP A 97 -0.66 -10.69 -7.93
C TRP A 97 0.64 -10.36 -8.66
N VAL A 98 1.62 -9.77 -7.96
CA VAL A 98 2.96 -9.52 -8.51
C VAL A 98 3.65 -10.82 -8.92
N ALA A 99 3.58 -11.86 -8.10
CA ALA A 99 4.11 -13.18 -8.43
C ALA A 99 3.46 -13.76 -9.69
N THR A 100 2.13 -13.66 -9.82
CA THR A 100 1.40 -14.09 -11.03
C THR A 100 1.79 -13.28 -12.27
N LEU A 101 2.08 -12.00 -12.13
CA LEU A 101 2.59 -11.18 -13.23
C LEU A 101 4.00 -11.62 -13.65
N ARG A 102 4.90 -11.82 -12.68
CA ARG A 102 6.28 -12.27 -12.94
C ARG A 102 6.34 -13.65 -13.56
N SER A 103 5.50 -14.59 -13.13
CA SER A 103 5.41 -15.92 -13.75
C SER A 103 4.96 -15.89 -15.22
N ARG A 104 4.33 -14.79 -15.64
CA ARG A 104 3.93 -14.51 -17.03
C ARG A 104 4.92 -13.59 -17.76
N GLY A 105 6.10 -13.37 -17.21
CA GLY A 105 7.16 -12.56 -17.82
C GLY A 105 6.96 -11.04 -17.71
N GLN A 106 6.03 -10.57 -16.87
CA GLN A 106 5.83 -9.13 -16.61
C GLN A 106 6.75 -8.64 -15.50
N ASP A 107 7.24 -7.40 -15.61
CA ASP A 107 8.32 -6.86 -14.78
C ASP A 107 7.79 -6.02 -13.60
N TYR A 108 6.99 -6.59 -12.71
CA TYR A 108 6.48 -5.86 -11.54
C TYR A 108 7.21 -6.24 -10.26
N GLN A 109 7.30 -5.29 -9.34
CA GLN A 109 7.94 -5.44 -8.03
C GLN A 109 7.08 -4.86 -6.92
N PHE A 110 7.40 -5.23 -5.69
CA PHE A 110 6.63 -4.95 -4.49
C PHE A 110 7.51 -4.34 -3.39
N VAL A 111 6.96 -3.36 -2.67
CA VAL A 111 7.50 -2.83 -1.41
C VAL A 111 6.41 -2.87 -0.33
N PRO A 112 6.67 -3.48 0.85
CA PRO A 112 5.70 -3.56 1.94
C PRO A 112 5.06 -2.23 2.35
N PHE A 113 3.74 -2.26 2.54
CA PHE A 113 2.92 -1.16 3.04
C PHE A 113 2.27 -1.49 4.39
N SER A 114 1.67 -2.69 4.51
CA SER A 114 0.95 -3.13 5.71
C SER A 114 1.14 -4.62 6.01
N ARG A 115 1.18 -4.94 7.31
CA ARG A 115 1.17 -6.30 7.87
C ARG A 115 -0.24 -6.80 8.21
N THR A 116 -1.15 -5.91 8.60
CA THR A 116 -2.48 -6.33 9.02
C THR A 116 -3.33 -6.77 7.83
N VAL A 117 -3.94 -7.95 7.97
CA VAL A 117 -4.74 -8.60 6.94
C VAL A 117 -6.19 -8.69 7.36
N GLY A 118 -6.45 -9.43 8.43
CA GLY A 118 -7.79 -9.76 8.90
C GLY A 118 -7.78 -10.77 10.04
N GLU A 119 -8.98 -11.08 10.51
CA GLU A 119 -9.20 -12.07 11.55
C GLU A 119 -10.61 -12.66 11.44
N VAL A 120 -10.79 -13.81 12.06
CA VAL A 120 -12.11 -14.41 12.28
C VAL A 120 -12.75 -13.73 13.48
N VAL A 121 -13.94 -13.19 13.26
CA VAL A 121 -14.81 -12.62 14.29
C VAL A 121 -16.11 -13.40 14.34
N ALA A 122 -16.65 -13.58 15.54
CA ALA A 122 -17.88 -14.31 15.78
C ALA A 122 -18.89 -13.47 16.57
N ASN A 123 -20.17 -13.75 16.35
CA ASN A 123 -21.22 -13.31 17.23
C ASN A 123 -21.04 -14.00 18.59
N PRO A 124 -20.98 -13.28 19.72
CA PRO A 124 -20.78 -13.88 21.04
C PRO A 124 -21.84 -14.92 21.42
N LYS A 125 -23.05 -14.81 20.85
CA LYS A 125 -24.17 -15.74 21.09
C LYS A 125 -24.07 -17.03 20.27
N ALA A 126 -23.14 -17.11 19.32
CA ALA A 126 -23.02 -18.26 18.41
C ALA A 126 -22.23 -19.45 18.99
N GLY A 127 -21.59 -19.27 20.15
CA GLY A 127 -20.77 -20.30 20.81
C GLY A 127 -19.57 -20.73 19.97
N ILE A 128 -18.91 -19.78 19.28
CA ILE A 128 -17.75 -20.04 18.42
C ILE A 128 -16.51 -19.45 19.10
N HIS A 129 -15.58 -20.32 19.48
CA HIS A 129 -14.33 -19.94 20.15
C HIS A 129 -13.09 -20.41 19.38
N SER A 130 -13.28 -21.24 18.36
CA SER A 130 -12.25 -21.75 17.46
C SER A 130 -12.83 -22.04 16.07
N LEU A 131 -11.97 -22.31 15.08
CA LEU A 131 -12.47 -22.74 13.76
C LEU A 131 -13.19 -24.10 13.81
N ALA A 132 -12.90 -24.95 14.80
CA ALA A 132 -13.57 -26.25 14.94
C ALA A 132 -15.06 -26.10 15.28
N ASP A 133 -15.43 -25.01 15.96
CA ASP A 133 -16.82 -24.72 16.33
C ASP A 133 -17.67 -24.26 15.13
N LEU A 134 -17.06 -24.05 13.95
CA LEU A 134 -17.77 -23.62 12.74
C LEU A 134 -18.54 -24.75 12.03
N ASN A 135 -18.37 -26.00 12.46
CA ASN A 135 -18.97 -27.16 11.79
C ASN A 135 -20.50 -27.01 11.62
N GLY A 136 -20.99 -27.12 10.39
CA GLY A 136 -22.39 -26.94 9.99
C GLY A 136 -22.91 -25.50 9.98
N LYS A 137 -22.12 -24.51 10.42
CA LYS A 137 -22.53 -23.11 10.55
C LYS A 137 -22.30 -22.34 9.24
N ARG A 138 -23.03 -21.23 9.08
CA ARG A 138 -22.73 -20.23 8.04
C ARG A 138 -21.43 -19.51 8.38
N PHE A 139 -20.61 -19.25 7.39
CA PHE A 139 -19.34 -18.56 7.58
C PHE A 139 -19.10 -17.54 6.48
N GLY A 140 -19.02 -16.25 6.82
CA GLY A 140 -18.75 -15.20 5.86
C GLY A 140 -17.28 -15.15 5.50
N VAL A 141 -16.98 -15.00 4.21
CA VAL A 141 -15.63 -14.80 3.70
C VAL A 141 -15.61 -13.52 2.89
N ALA A 142 -14.88 -12.52 3.37
CA ALA A 142 -14.67 -11.29 2.62
C ALA A 142 -13.81 -11.60 1.39
N GLY A 143 -14.36 -11.39 0.20
CA GLY A 143 -13.72 -11.79 -1.06
C GLY A 143 -14.34 -13.07 -1.63
N GLY A 144 -13.50 -13.89 -2.26
CA GLY A 144 -13.93 -15.07 -3.02
C GLY A 144 -13.35 -16.39 -2.52
N PRO A 145 -13.61 -17.50 -3.23
CA PRO A 145 -13.13 -18.84 -2.86
C PRO A 145 -11.60 -18.97 -2.84
N VAL A 146 -10.89 -18.05 -3.50
CA VAL A 146 -9.43 -17.95 -3.51
C VAL A 146 -8.90 -16.81 -2.62
N ASP A 147 -9.73 -16.26 -1.73
CA ASP A 147 -9.25 -15.26 -0.77
C ASP A 147 -8.13 -15.83 0.12
N LYS A 148 -7.11 -15.00 0.38
CA LYS A 148 -5.89 -15.42 1.09
C LYS A 148 -6.19 -15.78 2.54
N SER A 149 -7.02 -14.99 3.21
CA SER A 149 -7.38 -15.23 4.61
C SER A 149 -8.21 -16.52 4.73
N TRP A 150 -9.10 -16.77 3.76
CA TRP A 150 -9.86 -18.01 3.66
C TRP A 150 -8.98 -19.24 3.44
N LEU A 151 -8.04 -19.19 2.49
CA LEU A 151 -7.13 -20.30 2.23
C LEU A 151 -6.22 -20.58 3.43
N ILE A 152 -5.73 -19.54 4.11
CA ILE A 152 -4.98 -19.67 5.37
C ILE A 152 -5.83 -20.33 6.45
N ALA A 153 -7.10 -19.93 6.60
CA ALA A 153 -8.03 -20.54 7.56
C ALA A 153 -8.30 -22.03 7.26
N ARG A 154 -8.47 -22.39 5.98
CA ARG A 154 -8.61 -23.79 5.54
C ARG A 154 -7.38 -24.62 5.89
N ALA A 155 -6.18 -24.14 5.52
CA ALA A 155 -4.93 -24.82 5.84
C ALA A 155 -4.76 -24.99 7.35
N TYR A 156 -5.02 -23.94 8.12
CA TYR A 156 -4.88 -23.95 9.57
C TYR A 156 -5.87 -24.92 10.22
N ALA A 157 -7.12 -24.93 9.77
CA ALA A 157 -8.14 -25.85 10.27
C ALA A 157 -7.77 -27.31 9.97
N ARG A 158 -7.26 -27.60 8.77
CA ARG A 158 -6.81 -28.94 8.39
C ARG A 158 -5.64 -29.40 9.25
N LYS A 159 -4.61 -28.57 9.40
CA LYS A 159 -3.41 -28.89 10.20
C LYS A 159 -3.72 -29.07 11.69
N THR A 160 -4.56 -28.20 12.25
CA THR A 160 -4.77 -28.10 13.70
C THR A 160 -5.88 -29.01 14.20
N TYR A 161 -6.97 -29.13 13.43
CA TYR A 161 -8.18 -29.84 13.85
C TYR A 161 -8.48 -31.07 12.99
N GLY A 162 -7.74 -31.31 11.90
CA GLY A 162 -8.07 -32.36 10.94
C GLY A 162 -9.36 -32.09 10.15
N ILE A 163 -9.81 -30.83 10.10
CA ILE A 163 -11.07 -30.42 9.48
C ILE A 163 -10.80 -29.80 8.11
N ASP A 164 -11.48 -30.30 7.07
CA ASP A 164 -11.62 -29.54 5.83
C ASP A 164 -12.69 -28.47 5.99
N LEU A 165 -12.25 -27.23 6.21
CA LEU A 165 -13.16 -26.12 6.50
C LEU A 165 -14.11 -25.82 5.34
N GLN A 166 -13.73 -26.11 4.08
CA GLN A 166 -14.59 -25.89 2.91
C GLN A 166 -15.84 -26.76 2.94
N SER A 167 -15.72 -28.01 3.39
CA SER A 167 -16.85 -28.95 3.52
C SER A 167 -17.53 -28.88 4.88
N ALA A 168 -16.82 -28.45 5.93
CA ALA A 168 -17.36 -28.36 7.28
C ALA A 168 -18.29 -27.16 7.50
N VAL A 169 -18.17 -26.08 6.72
CA VAL A 169 -19.00 -24.86 6.88
C VAL A 169 -19.92 -24.63 5.68
N LYS A 170 -20.84 -23.68 5.81
CA LYS A 170 -21.61 -23.12 4.69
C LYS A 170 -21.00 -21.76 4.33
N PRO A 171 -19.99 -21.71 3.44
CA PRO A 171 -19.29 -20.46 3.14
C PRO A 171 -20.20 -19.50 2.38
N GLN A 172 -20.12 -18.23 2.74
CA GLN A 172 -20.77 -17.13 2.02
C GLN A 172 -19.70 -16.12 1.61
N PHE A 173 -19.37 -16.13 0.32
CA PHE A 173 -18.45 -15.16 -0.29
C PHE A 173 -19.19 -13.87 -0.59
N ALA A 174 -18.72 -12.74 -0.05
CA ALA A 174 -19.36 -11.46 -0.25
C ALA A 174 -18.38 -10.30 -0.04
N ALA A 175 -18.80 -9.10 -0.44
CA ALA A 175 -18.07 -7.88 -0.16
C ALA A 175 -18.03 -7.63 1.36
N ALA A 176 -16.88 -7.14 1.85
CA ALA A 176 -16.65 -6.88 3.26
C ALA A 176 -17.73 -6.01 3.96
N PRO A 177 -18.26 -4.92 3.35
CA PRO A 177 -19.35 -4.15 3.95
C PRO A 177 -20.63 -4.95 4.20
N LEU A 178 -20.99 -5.86 3.27
CA LEU A 178 -22.18 -6.68 3.40
C LEU A 178 -22.03 -7.68 4.56
N LEU A 179 -20.88 -8.34 4.65
CA LEU A 179 -20.59 -9.25 5.76
C LEU A 179 -20.59 -8.51 7.11
N ASN A 180 -20.06 -7.29 7.14
CA ASN A 180 -20.06 -6.44 8.34
C ASN A 180 -21.48 -6.18 8.84
N HIS A 181 -22.38 -5.79 7.93
CA HIS A 181 -23.80 -5.56 8.23
C HIS A 181 -24.49 -6.83 8.74
N GLN A 182 -24.31 -7.97 8.05
CA GLN A 182 -24.93 -9.24 8.45
C GLN A 182 -24.43 -9.79 9.78
N MET A 183 -23.17 -9.53 10.13
CA MET A 183 -22.64 -9.85 11.46
C MET A 183 -23.33 -9.01 12.53
N LEU A 184 -23.45 -7.69 12.33
CA LEU A 184 -24.09 -6.75 13.27
C LEU A 184 -25.58 -7.07 13.49
N ASP A 185 -26.30 -7.44 12.43
CA ASP A 185 -27.71 -7.84 12.50
C ASP A 185 -27.90 -9.23 13.14
N GLY A 186 -26.82 -9.98 13.34
CA GLY A 186 -26.85 -11.34 13.88
C GLY A 186 -27.32 -12.40 12.88
N GLU A 187 -27.46 -12.07 11.59
CA GLU A 187 -27.77 -13.04 10.54
C GLU A 187 -26.62 -14.03 10.32
N LEU A 188 -25.39 -13.56 10.49
CA LEU A 188 -24.18 -14.35 10.29
C LEU A 188 -23.49 -14.64 11.63
N PRO A 189 -23.19 -15.91 11.95
CA PRO A 189 -22.63 -16.25 13.25
C PRO A 189 -21.12 -16.00 13.34
N ALA A 190 -20.40 -16.02 12.21
CA ALA A 190 -18.99 -15.69 12.13
C ALA A 190 -18.57 -15.29 10.70
N ALA A 191 -17.52 -14.48 10.61
CA ALA A 191 -16.90 -14.11 9.35
C ALA A 191 -15.38 -13.96 9.50
N ILE A 192 -14.64 -14.23 8.42
CA ILE A 192 -13.29 -13.72 8.22
C ILE A 192 -13.35 -12.48 7.34
N ASN A 193 -12.87 -11.35 7.85
CA ASN A 193 -12.98 -10.06 7.18
C ASN A 193 -11.63 -9.32 7.15
N PHE A 194 -11.53 -8.29 6.33
CA PHE A 194 -10.36 -7.41 6.32
C PHE A 194 -10.24 -6.66 7.65
N TRP A 195 -9.01 -6.39 8.08
CA TRP A 195 -8.69 -5.94 9.42
C TRP A 195 -9.50 -4.71 9.88
N GLN A 196 -9.80 -3.74 8.99
CA GLN A 196 -10.56 -2.56 9.35
C GLN A 196 -12.02 -2.87 9.72
N TYR A 197 -12.62 -3.87 9.05
CA TYR A 197 -13.98 -4.32 9.35
C TYR A 197 -13.99 -5.19 10.60
N SER A 198 -13.01 -6.09 10.76
CA SER A 198 -12.88 -6.86 12.00
C SER A 198 -12.68 -5.94 13.22
N ALA A 199 -11.85 -4.91 13.11
CA ALA A 199 -11.67 -3.90 14.16
C ALA A 199 -12.98 -3.17 14.48
N SER A 200 -13.78 -2.81 13.47
CA SER A 200 -15.11 -2.21 13.67
C SER A 200 -16.07 -3.18 14.36
N LEU A 201 -16.12 -4.45 13.94
CA LEU A 201 -16.98 -5.48 14.54
C LEU A 201 -16.62 -5.73 16.01
N VAL A 202 -15.32 -5.85 16.32
CA VAL A 202 -14.85 -6.05 17.69
C VAL A 202 -15.18 -4.84 18.57
N ALA A 203 -14.99 -3.62 18.06
CA ALA A 203 -15.38 -2.40 18.77
C ALA A 203 -16.91 -2.30 19.01
N GLN A 204 -17.71 -3.02 18.24
CA GLN A 204 -19.16 -3.12 18.36
C GLN A 204 -19.62 -4.40 19.08
N GLY A 205 -18.71 -5.08 19.79
CA GLY A 205 -19.05 -6.17 20.69
C GLY A 205 -19.03 -7.57 20.06
N MET A 206 -18.53 -7.73 18.84
CA MET A 206 -18.22 -9.05 18.29
C MET A 206 -16.98 -9.63 18.96
N GLN A 207 -16.91 -10.95 19.03
CA GLN A 207 -15.81 -11.67 19.65
C GLN A 207 -14.72 -11.96 18.61
N PRO A 208 -13.47 -11.50 18.80
CA PRO A 208 -12.34 -11.99 17.99
C PRO A 208 -12.08 -13.46 18.36
N VAL A 209 -11.90 -14.30 17.34
CA VAL A 209 -11.70 -15.76 17.48
C VAL A 209 -10.24 -16.12 17.23
N ILE A 210 -9.73 -15.76 16.04
CA ILE A 210 -8.35 -16.02 15.66
C ILE A 210 -7.91 -15.08 14.53
N THR A 211 -6.72 -14.50 14.68
CA THR A 211 -6.12 -13.63 13.66
C THR A 211 -5.43 -14.43 12.56
N VAL A 212 -5.29 -13.83 11.38
CA VAL A 212 -4.46 -14.40 10.30
C VAL A 212 -3.02 -14.61 10.77
N GLU A 213 -2.46 -13.69 11.56
CA GLU A 213 -1.12 -13.85 12.14
C GLU A 213 -1.00 -15.10 13.02
N GLN A 214 -1.98 -15.34 13.90
CA GLN A 214 -2.01 -16.55 14.73
C GLN A 214 -2.12 -17.82 13.89
N MET A 215 -2.95 -17.81 12.84
CA MET A 215 -3.06 -18.93 11.91
C MET A 215 -1.74 -19.22 11.19
N LEU A 216 -1.07 -18.19 10.68
CA LEU A 216 0.25 -18.31 10.05
C LEU A 216 1.30 -18.88 11.01
N LYS A 217 1.34 -18.40 12.25
CA LYS A 217 2.22 -18.96 13.29
C LYS A 217 1.94 -20.44 13.55
N GLY A 218 0.67 -20.82 13.68
CA GLY A 218 0.28 -22.24 13.84
C GLY A 218 0.62 -23.11 12.62
N LEU A 219 0.64 -22.51 11.42
CA LEU A 219 1.08 -23.15 10.19
C LEU A 219 2.61 -23.29 10.11
N GLY A 220 3.37 -22.62 10.97
CA GLY A 220 4.84 -22.71 11.07
C GLY A 220 5.57 -21.53 10.41
N VAL A 221 4.84 -20.51 9.97
CA VAL A 221 5.39 -19.27 9.41
C VAL A 221 5.87 -18.39 10.57
N LYS A 222 7.19 -18.26 10.73
CA LYS A 222 7.82 -17.71 11.94
C LYS A 222 7.72 -16.20 12.10
N THR A 223 7.59 -15.46 10.99
CA THR A 223 7.39 -14.01 10.96
C THR A 223 6.25 -13.70 10.01
N ASP A 224 5.51 -12.63 10.28
CA ASP A 224 4.35 -12.24 9.49
C ASP A 224 4.79 -11.51 8.21
N PRO A 225 4.64 -12.13 7.01
CA PRO A 225 5.02 -11.49 5.76
C PRO A 225 4.01 -10.37 5.43
N PRO A 226 4.45 -9.12 5.18
CA PRO A 226 3.54 -8.04 4.79
C PRO A 226 2.77 -8.41 3.50
N LEU A 227 1.45 -8.55 3.58
CA LEU A 227 0.64 -8.97 2.43
C LEU A 227 0.38 -7.85 1.42
N LEU A 228 0.27 -6.61 1.89
CA LEU A 228 -0.05 -5.46 1.05
C LEU A 228 1.14 -4.52 0.93
N GLY A 229 1.32 -3.97 -0.27
CA GLY A 229 2.49 -3.17 -0.61
C GLY A 229 2.32 -2.35 -1.88
N TRP A 230 3.20 -1.38 -2.04
CA TRP A 230 3.35 -0.60 -3.25
C TRP A 230 3.87 -1.48 -4.37
N VAL A 231 3.15 -1.50 -5.49
CA VAL A 231 3.48 -2.23 -6.71
C VAL A 231 3.76 -1.25 -7.83
N PHE A 232 4.83 -1.51 -8.56
CA PHE A 232 5.34 -0.67 -9.66
C PHE A 232 6.10 -1.54 -10.67
N SER A 233 6.31 -1.02 -11.87
CA SER A 233 7.17 -1.65 -12.88
C SER A 233 8.65 -1.53 -12.46
N GLN A 234 9.39 -2.63 -12.61
CA GLN A 234 10.82 -2.72 -12.41
C GLN A 234 11.56 -1.74 -13.34
N ARG A 235 11.23 -1.72 -14.63
CA ARG A 235 11.83 -0.78 -15.61
C ARG A 235 11.59 0.68 -15.23
N TRP A 236 10.40 0.98 -14.71
CA TRP A 236 10.11 2.32 -14.18
C TRP A 236 10.99 2.64 -12.97
N ALA A 237 11.12 1.72 -12.01
CA ALA A 237 11.96 1.90 -10.83
C ALA A 237 13.46 1.99 -11.14
N GLU A 238 13.95 1.36 -12.22
CA GLU A 238 15.34 1.48 -12.67
C GLU A 238 15.68 2.93 -13.10
N THR A 239 14.70 3.66 -13.63
CA THR A 239 14.86 5.06 -14.08
C THR A 239 14.39 6.09 -13.04
N HIS A 240 13.54 5.69 -12.09
CA HIS A 240 12.94 6.57 -11.07
C HIS A 240 13.28 6.14 -9.62
N GLY A 241 14.36 5.37 -9.43
CA GLY A 241 14.68 4.73 -8.16
C GLY A 241 14.87 5.72 -6.99
N ASP A 242 15.43 6.90 -7.24
CA ASP A 242 15.56 7.95 -6.21
C ASP A 242 14.20 8.53 -5.81
N ALA A 243 13.34 8.82 -6.79
CA ALA A 243 11.99 9.31 -6.56
C ALA A 243 11.13 8.27 -5.81
N LEU A 244 11.29 6.98 -6.14
CA LEU A 244 10.65 5.87 -5.41
C LEU A 244 11.16 5.77 -3.97
N ARG A 245 12.48 5.87 -3.72
CA ARG A 245 13.03 5.89 -2.36
C ARG A 245 12.49 7.06 -1.54
N ALA A 246 12.46 8.24 -2.14
CA ALA A 246 11.89 9.45 -1.53
C ALA A 246 10.40 9.29 -1.20
N PHE A 247 9.64 8.66 -2.09
CA PHE A 247 8.23 8.35 -1.85
C PHE A 247 8.05 7.39 -0.67
N ILE A 248 8.79 6.28 -0.65
CA ILE A 248 8.74 5.35 0.46
C ILE A 248 9.14 6.04 1.77
N ALA A 249 10.18 6.87 1.78
CA ALA A 249 10.55 7.66 2.96
C ALA A 249 9.43 8.61 3.42
N ALA A 250 8.76 9.31 2.49
CA ALA A 250 7.62 10.16 2.80
C ALA A 250 6.44 9.37 3.42
N THR A 251 6.15 8.17 2.89
CA THR A 251 5.13 7.30 3.48
C THR A 251 5.48 6.84 4.89
N TYR A 252 6.77 6.60 5.18
CA TYR A 252 7.22 6.25 6.53
C TYR A 252 7.16 7.43 7.51
N ASP A 253 7.43 8.66 7.07
CA ASP A 253 7.19 9.86 7.89
C ASP A 253 5.71 9.96 8.28
N ALA A 254 4.79 9.69 7.34
CA ALA A 254 3.36 9.64 7.63
C ALA A 254 2.99 8.50 8.60
N LYS A 255 3.50 7.29 8.39
CA LYS A 255 3.29 6.14 9.31
C LYS A 255 3.78 6.48 10.72
N GLN A 256 4.95 7.11 10.86
CA GLN A 256 5.49 7.50 12.16
C GLN A 256 4.62 8.55 12.87
N GLU A 257 4.10 9.53 12.13
CA GLU A 257 3.17 10.50 12.68
C GLU A 257 1.89 9.82 13.18
N LEU A 258 1.28 8.97 12.36
CA LEU A 258 0.06 8.24 12.72
C LEU A 258 0.29 7.22 13.85
N ALA A 259 1.51 6.70 13.98
CA ALA A 259 1.90 5.82 15.08
C ALA A 259 1.91 6.54 16.43
N ARG A 260 2.46 7.76 16.48
CA ARG A 260 2.73 8.47 17.74
C ARG A 260 1.66 9.48 18.15
N SER A 261 0.81 9.93 17.23
CA SER A 261 -0.05 11.10 17.44
C SER A 261 -1.52 10.76 17.22
N ASP A 262 -2.30 10.66 18.31
CA ASP A 262 -3.77 10.54 18.26
C ASP A 262 -4.43 11.78 17.60
N ALA A 263 -3.79 12.95 17.70
CA ALA A 263 -4.25 14.18 17.08
C ALA A 263 -4.12 14.14 15.55
N ALA A 264 -3.06 13.50 15.03
CA ALA A 264 -2.86 13.33 13.59
C ALA A 264 -3.96 12.52 12.90
N TRP A 265 -4.69 11.71 13.66
CA TRP A 265 -5.85 10.96 13.19
C TRP A 265 -7.11 11.80 13.03
N GLN A 266 -7.29 12.89 13.78
CA GLN A 266 -8.56 13.64 13.77
C GLN A 266 -8.98 14.13 12.38
N PRO A 267 -8.08 14.67 11.53
CA PRO A 267 -8.41 15.05 10.15
C PRO A 267 -8.88 13.87 9.28
N LEU A 268 -8.48 12.63 9.63
CA LEU A 268 -8.82 11.43 8.88
C LEU A 268 -10.24 10.93 9.16
N ARG A 269 -10.95 11.45 10.17
CA ARG A 269 -12.30 10.99 10.52
C ARG A 269 -13.28 11.02 9.35
N SER A 270 -13.24 12.04 8.49
CA SER A 270 -14.11 12.15 7.31
C SER A 270 -13.83 11.11 6.24
N LYS A 271 -12.60 10.58 6.19
CA LYS A 271 -12.17 9.51 5.29
C LYS A 271 -12.40 8.12 5.88
N VAL A 272 -12.16 7.96 7.19
CA VAL A 272 -12.40 6.71 7.91
C VAL A 272 -13.91 6.45 8.05
N LYS A 273 -14.71 7.50 8.27
CA LYS A 273 -16.15 7.44 8.50
C LYS A 273 -16.55 6.42 9.57
N PRO A 274 -15.95 6.48 10.78
CA PRO A 274 -16.24 5.52 11.85
C PRO A 274 -17.68 5.68 12.36
N GLU A 275 -18.30 4.59 12.78
CA GLU A 275 -19.65 4.62 13.36
C GLU A 275 -19.68 5.35 14.71
N ASN A 276 -18.60 5.24 15.49
CA ASN A 276 -18.44 5.89 16.78
C ASN A 276 -16.95 6.00 17.17
N ASP A 277 -16.66 6.62 18.31
CA ASP A 277 -15.28 6.82 18.79
C ASP A 277 -14.54 5.52 19.14
N ALA A 278 -15.26 4.49 19.61
CA ALA A 278 -14.64 3.20 19.90
C ALA A 278 -14.16 2.51 18.60
N VAL A 279 -14.98 2.55 17.54
CA VAL A 279 -14.57 2.06 16.22
C VAL A 279 -13.38 2.86 15.69
N PHE A 280 -13.41 4.20 15.83
CA PHE A 280 -12.30 5.03 15.37
C PHE A 280 -10.99 4.70 16.09
N ALA A 281 -11.05 4.49 17.42
CA ALA A 281 -9.90 4.08 18.21
C ALA A 281 -9.39 2.68 17.80
N ALA A 282 -10.28 1.73 17.53
CA ALA A 282 -9.91 0.38 17.09
C ALA A 282 -9.25 0.39 15.71
N ILE A 283 -9.80 1.13 14.74
CA ILE A 283 -9.20 1.29 13.40
C ILE A 283 -7.82 1.94 13.50
N ARG A 284 -7.68 2.98 14.33
CA ARG A 284 -6.40 3.63 14.59
C ARG A 284 -5.37 2.64 15.14
N GLN A 285 -5.75 1.84 16.13
CA GLN A 285 -4.86 0.84 16.71
C GLN A 285 -4.47 -0.22 15.67
N GLY A 286 -5.44 -0.74 14.91
CA GLY A 286 -5.18 -1.72 13.86
C GLY A 286 -4.25 -1.21 12.75
N TYR A 287 -4.34 0.07 12.38
CA TYR A 287 -3.35 0.66 11.45
C TYR A 287 -1.95 0.69 12.05
N ARG A 288 -1.82 1.06 13.34
CA ARG A 288 -0.52 1.08 14.05
C ARG A 288 0.10 -0.31 14.11
N ASP A 289 -0.70 -1.32 14.41
CA ASP A 289 -0.27 -2.71 14.47
C ASP A 289 0.16 -3.23 13.07
N GLY A 290 -0.44 -2.66 12.01
CA GLY A 290 -0.10 -2.96 10.62
C GLY A 290 1.19 -2.33 10.10
N ILE A 291 1.82 -1.40 10.83
CA ILE A 291 3.04 -0.73 10.36
C ILE A 291 4.19 -1.72 10.22
N VAL A 292 4.79 -1.77 9.02
CA VAL A 292 5.94 -2.62 8.72
C VAL A 292 7.20 -2.07 9.38
N ASN A 293 7.50 -2.56 10.58
CA ASN A 293 8.69 -2.14 11.32
C ASN A 293 9.98 -2.86 10.88
N ARG A 294 9.85 -4.10 10.39
CA ARG A 294 10.96 -4.94 9.92
C ARG A 294 10.61 -5.58 8.59
N PHE A 295 11.60 -5.68 7.70
CA PHE A 295 11.47 -6.37 6.44
C PHE A 295 12.84 -6.75 5.88
N GLY A 296 13.16 -8.03 5.93
CA GLY A 296 14.39 -8.59 5.38
C GLY A 296 14.25 -10.03 4.91
N ALA A 297 15.37 -10.76 4.91
CA ALA A 297 15.39 -12.18 4.53
C ALA A 297 14.37 -13.05 5.30
N PRO A 298 14.14 -12.86 6.62
CA PRO A 298 13.14 -13.63 7.34
C PRO A 298 11.71 -13.44 6.80
N GLU A 299 11.29 -12.20 6.54
CA GLU A 299 9.95 -11.90 6.01
C GLU A 299 9.79 -12.38 4.57
N ILE A 300 10.84 -12.29 3.75
CA ILE A 300 10.84 -12.82 2.37
C ILE A 300 10.73 -14.35 2.39
N GLN A 301 11.46 -15.03 3.28
CA GLN A 301 11.35 -16.48 3.45
C GLN A 301 9.94 -16.90 3.92
N ALA A 302 9.36 -16.16 4.87
CA ALA A 302 7.99 -16.37 5.33
C ALA A 302 6.98 -16.17 4.20
N ALA A 303 7.17 -15.17 3.32
CA ALA A 303 6.33 -14.99 2.15
C ALA A 303 6.42 -16.18 1.18
N GLY A 304 7.62 -16.74 0.98
CA GLY A 304 7.79 -17.96 0.18
C GLY A 304 7.06 -19.18 0.77
N GLN A 305 7.13 -19.37 2.09
CA GLN A 305 6.38 -20.43 2.78
C GLN A 305 4.87 -20.25 2.62
N LEU A 306 4.39 -19.02 2.80
CA LEU A 306 2.98 -18.70 2.63
C LEU A 306 2.53 -18.88 1.17
N PHE A 307 3.36 -18.50 0.20
CA PHE A 307 3.07 -18.69 -1.22
C PHE A 307 2.82 -20.15 -1.55
N HIS A 308 3.74 -21.02 -1.12
CA HIS A 308 3.63 -22.45 -1.31
C HIS A 308 2.34 -23.00 -0.69
N LEU A 309 2.07 -22.64 0.56
CA LEU A 309 0.87 -23.08 1.27
C LEU A 309 -0.42 -22.72 0.53
N VAL A 310 -0.60 -21.46 0.11
CA VAL A 310 -1.83 -21.09 -0.58
C VAL A 310 -1.90 -21.58 -2.02
N ALA A 311 -0.75 -21.83 -2.68
CA ALA A 311 -0.71 -22.51 -3.97
C ALA A 311 -1.29 -23.93 -3.84
N GLU A 312 -0.92 -24.66 -2.78
CA GLU A 312 -1.49 -25.97 -2.48
C GLU A 312 -3.00 -25.90 -2.16
N GLU A 313 -3.42 -25.00 -1.26
CA GLU A 313 -4.84 -24.86 -0.85
C GLU A 313 -5.79 -24.44 -1.98
N SER A 314 -5.28 -23.64 -2.91
CA SER A 314 -6.03 -23.15 -4.07
C SER A 314 -5.85 -24.00 -5.32
N HIS A 315 -5.08 -25.09 -5.24
CA HIS A 315 -4.70 -25.91 -6.40
C HIS A 315 -4.11 -25.07 -7.55
N GLY A 316 -3.33 -24.05 -7.21
CA GLY A 316 -2.70 -23.11 -8.13
C GLY A 316 -3.60 -22.00 -8.68
N GLU A 317 -4.89 -21.95 -8.34
CA GLU A 317 -5.80 -20.93 -8.87
C GLU A 317 -5.38 -19.51 -8.45
N LEU A 318 -4.96 -19.31 -7.20
CA LEU A 318 -4.52 -18.00 -6.68
C LEU A 318 -3.18 -17.56 -7.27
N THR A 319 -2.30 -18.50 -7.59
CA THR A 319 -0.89 -18.25 -7.96
C THR A 319 -0.63 -18.36 -9.46
N GLY A 320 -1.69 -18.48 -10.26
CA GLY A 320 -1.59 -18.66 -11.71
C GLY A 320 -0.87 -19.96 -12.11
N GLY A 321 -1.00 -21.02 -11.30
CA GLY A 321 -0.43 -22.34 -11.54
C GLY A 321 1.01 -22.53 -11.04
N THR A 322 1.58 -21.54 -10.35
CA THR A 322 2.95 -21.63 -9.82
C THR A 322 2.97 -22.06 -8.35
N SER A 323 3.91 -22.92 -7.98
CA SER A 323 4.07 -23.44 -6.62
C SER A 323 5.16 -22.74 -5.81
N GLU A 324 6.00 -21.95 -6.47
CA GLU A 324 7.13 -21.22 -5.87
C GLU A 324 7.03 -19.74 -6.16
N LEU A 325 7.35 -18.92 -5.14
CA LEU A 325 7.37 -17.48 -5.27
C LEU A 325 8.50 -17.06 -6.22
N PRO A 326 8.21 -16.36 -7.34
CA PRO A 326 9.25 -15.93 -8.26
C PRO A 326 10.31 -15.07 -7.57
N ALA A 327 11.55 -15.21 -8.03
CA ALA A 327 12.62 -14.29 -7.64
C ALA A 327 12.24 -12.85 -8.00
N ASP A 328 12.80 -11.89 -7.25
CA ASP A 328 12.68 -10.45 -7.50
C ASP A 328 11.26 -9.86 -7.43
N VAL A 329 10.28 -10.59 -6.86
CA VAL A 329 8.98 -10.00 -6.46
C VAL A 329 9.20 -8.82 -5.53
N PHE A 330 10.08 -8.97 -4.54
CA PHE A 330 10.39 -7.92 -3.57
C PHE A 330 11.52 -7.03 -4.07
N TRP A 331 11.26 -5.72 -4.13
CA TRP A 331 12.27 -4.76 -4.56
C TRP A 331 13.48 -4.76 -3.62
N SER A 332 14.69 -4.82 -4.16
CA SER A 332 15.94 -4.84 -3.39
C SER A 332 16.28 -3.48 -2.77
N GLY A 333 15.74 -2.38 -3.33
CA GLY A 333 15.94 -1.01 -2.84
C GLY A 333 15.27 -0.69 -1.50
N PHE A 334 14.56 -1.64 -0.90
CA PHE A 334 13.89 -1.47 0.38
C PHE A 334 14.15 -2.65 1.33
N ARG A 335 14.74 -2.35 2.49
CA ARG A 335 14.86 -3.27 3.64
C ARG A 335 14.64 -2.46 4.92
N ARG A 336 14.09 -3.09 5.96
CA ARG A 336 14.03 -2.50 7.31
C ARG A 336 14.62 -3.48 8.33
N PRO A 337 15.63 -3.06 9.12
CA PRO A 337 16.30 -3.94 10.09
C PRO A 337 15.37 -4.38 11.24
#